data_AF-A0A1I7FJQ6-F1
#
_entry.id   AF-A0A1I7FJQ6-F1
#
_cell.length_a   1.000
_cell.length_b   1.000
_cell.length_c   1.000
_cell.angle_alpha   90.00
_cell.angle_beta   90.00
_cell.angle_gamma   90.00
#
_symmetry.space_group_name_H-M   'P 1'
#
loop_
_entity.id
_entity.type
_entity.pdbx_description
1 polymer ?
#
loop_
_entity_poly.entity_id
_entity_poly.type
_entity_poly.pdbx_seq_one_letter_code
_entity_poly.pdbx_strand_id
1 'polypeptide(L)'
;MGRTGRRAALRWMADRAAVAALVAGGGWVHGAGAEEGGRGAAEAAGGRYVVLPAFPSKLAAPRKVVVWLPAGYDTTAERHAVLYMHDGQNLFDSATAMGGKPWAVDARLAPLIADGLVRPTIIVGIWSGRERAREFAPAAALEALTPESRLALLGEPPGRGVSASRAAVGDVAEAEREAEAAPALTDAYLRFIVEELKPAIDSQFRTHRDRRNTFIMGSSLGGVVSLYAVARHPEVFAGAGCLSTHWPITVNFNMLYDKDDMRPVRIASAYFDWLSRKLPRAGGHKLYFDHGDSGLDALYPPYQAQVNALLRAKGYRDGIDCIVKAYPGDGHTEAAWGGRVDIPLRFLLAK
;
A
#
# COMPACT_ATOMS: atom_id res chain seq x y z
N MET A 1 -21.49 16.67 25.96
CA MET A 1 -21.34 16.06 24.62
C MET A 1 -22.47 16.56 23.73
N GLY A 2 -22.17 17.56 22.88
CA GLY A 2 -23.18 18.44 22.26
C GLY A 2 -23.82 17.92 20.97
N ARG A 3 -25.01 18.45 20.65
CA ARG A 3 -25.85 18.17 19.45
C ARG A 3 -25.09 18.20 18.11
N THR A 4 -23.95 18.88 18.05
CA THR A 4 -23.04 18.95 16.90
C THR A 4 -22.37 17.60 16.58
N GLY A 5 -21.98 16.81 17.58
CA GLY A 5 -21.36 15.49 17.38
C GLY A 5 -22.34 14.45 16.81
N ARG A 6 -23.61 14.50 17.23
CA ARG A 6 -24.66 13.61 16.68
C ARG A 6 -25.03 13.94 15.24
N ARG A 7 -25.07 15.21 14.85
CA ARG A 7 -25.36 15.62 13.46
C ARG A 7 -24.21 15.27 12.50
N ALA A 8 -22.96 15.40 12.94
CA ALA A 8 -21.80 14.95 12.17
C ALA A 8 -21.81 13.42 11.98
N ALA A 9 -22.09 12.65 13.05
CA ALA A 9 -22.21 11.19 12.98
C ALA A 9 -23.35 10.72 12.07
N LEU A 10 -24.53 11.38 12.12
CA LEU A 10 -25.68 11.05 11.26
C LEU A 10 -25.42 11.37 9.78
N ARG A 11 -24.78 12.50 9.48
CA ARG A 11 -24.38 12.87 8.11
C ARG A 11 -23.30 11.93 7.57
N TRP A 12 -22.35 11.54 8.43
CA TRP A 12 -21.31 10.55 8.14
C TRP A 12 -21.87 9.14 7.85
N MET A 13 -22.87 8.68 8.61
CA MET A 13 -23.55 7.40 8.34
C MET A 13 -24.36 7.43 7.03
N ALA A 14 -25.01 8.55 6.71
CA ALA A 14 -25.76 8.73 5.47
C ALA A 14 -24.83 8.76 4.23
N ASP A 15 -23.66 9.39 4.33
CA ASP A 15 -22.66 9.40 3.26
C ASP A 15 -22.07 8.01 2.98
N ARG A 16 -21.86 7.18 4.02
CA ARG A 16 -21.44 5.77 3.87
C ARG A 16 -22.50 4.91 3.19
N ALA A 17 -23.78 5.12 3.52
CA ALA A 17 -24.88 4.45 2.86
C ALA A 17 -25.00 4.84 1.38
N ALA A 18 -24.70 6.10 1.04
CA ALA A 18 -24.73 6.58 -0.35
C ALA A 18 -23.60 5.99 -1.21
N VAL A 19 -22.35 5.90 -0.71
CA VAL A 19 -21.25 5.24 -1.43
C VAL A 19 -21.48 3.74 -1.52
N ALA A 20 -21.96 3.10 -0.45
CA ALA A 20 -22.35 1.70 -0.49
C ALA A 20 -23.49 1.44 -1.48
N ALA A 21 -24.46 2.35 -1.61
CA ALA A 21 -25.55 2.26 -2.58
C ALA A 21 -25.08 2.50 -4.04
N LEU A 22 -24.17 3.46 -4.27
CA LEU A 22 -23.52 3.68 -5.57
C LEU A 22 -22.75 2.45 -6.04
N VAL A 23 -22.10 1.74 -5.10
CA VAL A 23 -21.35 0.51 -5.38
C VAL A 23 -22.27 -0.71 -5.50
N ALA A 24 -23.38 -0.77 -4.75
CA ALA A 24 -24.38 -1.85 -4.85
C ALA A 24 -25.24 -1.78 -6.12
N GLY A 25 -25.31 -0.62 -6.79
CA GLY A 25 -26.23 -0.33 -7.89
C GLY A 25 -25.77 -0.67 -9.31
N GLY A 26 -24.61 -1.30 -9.52
CA GLY A 26 -24.23 -1.80 -10.87
C GLY A 26 -22.83 -1.47 -11.40
N GLY A 27 -21.84 -1.17 -10.53
CA GLY A 27 -20.45 -0.88 -10.96
C GLY A 27 -19.50 -2.08 -11.01
N TRP A 28 -19.96 -3.28 -10.64
CA TRP A 28 -19.13 -4.49 -10.59
C TRP A 28 -19.21 -5.23 -11.92
N VAL A 29 -18.09 -5.29 -12.64
CA VAL A 29 -17.97 -6.14 -13.82
C VAL A 29 -17.49 -7.51 -13.38
N HIS A 30 -18.37 -8.50 -13.51
CA HIS A 30 -18.08 -9.90 -13.26
C HIS A 30 -17.58 -10.53 -14.56
N GLY A 31 -16.27 -10.76 -14.67
CA GLY A 31 -15.68 -11.43 -15.83
C GLY A 31 -15.24 -12.85 -15.48
N ALA A 32 -15.61 -13.82 -16.31
CA ALA A 32 -14.68 -14.88 -16.70
C ALA A 32 -13.75 -14.27 -17.76
N GLY A 33 -12.86 -13.40 -17.28
CA GLY A 33 -11.97 -12.65 -18.13
C GLY A 33 -12.50 -11.34 -18.69
N ALA A 34 -11.69 -10.31 -18.58
CA ALA A 34 -11.79 -9.11 -19.40
C ALA A 34 -10.70 -9.23 -20.47
N GLU A 35 -11.09 -9.35 -21.74
CA GLU A 35 -10.27 -8.95 -22.89
C GLU A 35 -10.38 -7.41 -22.99
N GLU A 36 -9.34 -6.65 -23.36
CA GLU A 36 -8.56 -6.75 -24.60
C GLU A 36 -7.04 -6.87 -24.35
N GLY A 37 -6.41 -7.84 -25.01
CA GLY A 37 -4.98 -7.80 -25.34
C GLY A 37 -4.01 -8.38 -24.31
N GLY A 38 -3.91 -9.72 -24.26
CA GLY A 38 -2.71 -10.42 -23.77
C GLY A 38 -2.89 -11.34 -22.56
N ARG A 39 -3.66 -12.42 -22.70
CA ARG A 39 -3.65 -13.54 -21.74
C ARG A 39 -2.49 -14.49 -22.05
N GLY A 40 -1.39 -14.34 -21.32
CA GLY A 40 -0.43 -15.44 -21.09
C GLY A 40 -0.70 -16.06 -19.72
N ALA A 41 -1.13 -17.33 -19.69
CA ALA A 41 -1.22 -18.18 -18.49
C ALA A 41 -2.27 -17.86 -17.38
N ALA A 42 -3.31 -17.06 -17.66
CA ALA A 42 -4.31 -16.66 -16.65
C ALA A 42 -5.54 -17.59 -16.51
N GLU A 43 -5.47 -18.85 -16.98
CA GLU A 43 -6.53 -19.86 -16.76
C GLU A 43 -6.19 -20.88 -15.64
N ALA A 44 -5.10 -20.71 -14.88
CA ALA A 44 -4.54 -21.80 -14.07
C ALA A 44 -4.45 -21.57 -12.53
N ALA A 45 -5.14 -20.60 -11.93
CA ALA A 45 -5.06 -20.35 -10.46
C ALA A 45 -6.39 -20.45 -9.69
N GLY A 46 -7.41 -21.12 -10.24
CA GLY A 46 -8.59 -21.58 -9.51
C GLY A 46 -9.58 -20.52 -8.97
N GLY A 47 -9.28 -19.22 -9.04
CA GLY A 47 -10.14 -18.14 -8.53
C GLY A 47 -10.89 -17.34 -9.60
N ARG A 48 -11.72 -16.38 -9.17
CA ARG A 48 -12.46 -15.45 -10.05
C ARG A 48 -12.16 -13.99 -9.68
N TYR A 49 -12.16 -13.13 -10.69
CA TYR A 49 -11.92 -11.70 -10.54
C TYR A 49 -13.22 -10.90 -10.60
N VAL A 50 -13.32 -9.87 -9.78
CA VAL A 50 -14.35 -8.83 -9.91
C VAL A 50 -13.66 -7.48 -10.06
N VAL A 51 -14.01 -6.76 -11.12
CA VAL A 51 -13.34 -5.52 -11.49
C VAL A 51 -14.30 -4.36 -11.32
N LEU A 52 -13.85 -3.32 -10.63
CA LEU A 52 -14.47 -2.00 -10.66
C LEU A 52 -13.53 -1.09 -11.43
N PRO A 53 -13.87 -0.69 -12.67
CA PRO A 53 -13.00 0.13 -13.50
C PRO A 53 -12.67 1.49 -12.87
N ALA A 54 -13.62 2.08 -12.14
CA ALA A 54 -13.46 3.34 -11.44
C ALA A 54 -14.32 3.35 -10.16
N PHE A 55 -13.74 2.91 -9.03
CA PHE A 55 -14.39 3.04 -7.73
C PHE A 55 -14.58 4.53 -7.40
N PRO A 56 -15.82 5.00 -7.18
CA PRO A 56 -16.08 6.40 -6.87
C PRO A 56 -15.68 6.72 -5.43
N SER A 57 -15.03 7.86 -5.21
CA SER A 57 -14.57 8.28 -3.88
C SER A 57 -14.75 9.79 -3.70
N LYS A 58 -15.11 10.23 -2.49
CA LYS A 58 -15.13 11.65 -2.12
C LYS A 58 -13.78 12.11 -1.54
N LEU A 59 -12.92 11.15 -1.20
CA LEU A 59 -11.69 11.35 -0.46
C LEU A 59 -10.46 11.24 -1.36
N ALA A 60 -10.55 10.51 -2.46
CA ALA A 60 -9.44 10.31 -3.37
C ALA A 60 -9.95 10.24 -4.82
N ALA A 61 -9.05 10.38 -5.79
CA ALA A 61 -9.43 10.23 -7.20
C ALA A 61 -10.03 8.84 -7.46
N PRO A 62 -11.08 8.74 -8.29
CA PRO A 62 -11.63 7.44 -8.70
C PRO A 62 -10.54 6.56 -9.31
N ARG A 63 -10.55 5.27 -8.97
CA ARG A 63 -9.48 4.36 -9.39
C ARG A 63 -9.99 2.94 -9.59
N LYS A 64 -9.30 2.19 -10.44
CA LYS A 64 -9.61 0.78 -10.64
C LYS A 64 -9.33 -0.02 -9.37
N VAL A 65 -10.26 -0.89 -9.03
CA VAL A 65 -10.12 -1.88 -7.94
C VAL A 65 -10.37 -3.26 -8.52
N VAL A 66 -9.49 -4.19 -8.22
CA VAL A 66 -9.63 -5.59 -8.64
C VAL A 66 -9.71 -6.46 -7.40
N VAL A 67 -10.78 -7.21 -7.26
CA VAL A 67 -10.98 -8.16 -6.19
C VAL A 67 -10.76 -9.57 -6.74
N TRP A 68 -9.80 -10.29 -6.17
CA TRP A 68 -9.63 -11.72 -6.43
C TRP A 68 -10.34 -12.53 -5.36
N LEU A 69 -11.15 -13.48 -5.80
CA LEU A 69 -11.88 -14.43 -4.97
C LEU A 69 -11.26 -15.83 -5.18
N PRO A 70 -10.92 -16.55 -4.10
CA PRO A 70 -10.31 -17.87 -4.22
C PRO A 70 -11.28 -18.91 -4.78
N ALA A 71 -10.72 -20.04 -5.21
CA ALA A 71 -11.49 -21.22 -5.60
C ALA A 71 -12.51 -21.60 -4.51
N GLY A 72 -13.70 -21.98 -4.92
CA GLY A 72 -14.76 -22.40 -4.00
C GLY A 72 -15.50 -21.25 -3.29
N TYR A 73 -15.12 -19.99 -3.52
CA TYR A 73 -15.82 -18.84 -2.93
C TYR A 73 -17.33 -18.84 -3.25
N ASP A 74 -17.75 -19.19 -4.46
CA ASP A 74 -19.19 -19.17 -4.80
C ASP A 74 -19.94 -20.43 -4.29
N THR A 75 -19.23 -21.42 -3.76
CA THR A 75 -19.79 -22.73 -3.36
C THR A 75 -19.96 -22.91 -1.85
N THR A 76 -19.41 -22.02 -1.03
CA THR A 76 -19.44 -22.12 0.44
C THR A 76 -19.97 -20.84 1.08
N ALA A 77 -20.39 -20.94 2.35
CA ALA A 77 -20.76 -19.77 3.17
C ALA A 77 -19.59 -19.21 4.00
N GLU A 78 -18.36 -19.75 3.85
CA GLU A 78 -17.17 -19.39 4.63
C GLU A 78 -16.72 -17.93 4.47
N ARG A 79 -16.58 -17.18 5.58
CA ARG A 79 -16.05 -15.81 5.51
C ARG A 79 -14.54 -15.81 5.32
N HIS A 80 -14.05 -14.78 4.63
CA HIS A 80 -12.65 -14.64 4.25
C HIS A 80 -12.00 -13.46 4.95
N ALA A 81 -10.71 -13.59 5.29
CA ALA A 81 -9.88 -12.42 5.57
C ALA A 81 -9.70 -11.57 4.30
N VAL A 82 -9.25 -10.33 4.47
CA VAL A 82 -9.03 -9.39 3.37
C VAL A 82 -7.59 -8.88 3.41
N LEU A 83 -6.89 -9.07 2.31
CA LEU A 83 -5.59 -8.47 2.06
C LEU A 83 -5.75 -7.33 1.05
N TYR A 84 -5.61 -6.09 1.53
CA TYR A 84 -5.53 -4.91 0.67
C TYR A 84 -4.12 -4.78 0.12
N MET A 85 -3.99 -4.57 -1.18
CA MET A 85 -2.70 -4.43 -1.82
C MET A 85 -2.62 -3.17 -2.67
N HIS A 86 -1.57 -2.39 -2.46
CA HIS A 86 -1.23 -1.24 -3.30
C HIS A 86 -0.74 -1.70 -4.68
N ASP A 87 -0.72 -0.77 -5.64
CA ASP A 87 -0.24 -1.00 -7.00
C ASP A 87 -0.93 -2.20 -7.69
N GLY A 88 -2.27 -2.21 -7.62
CA GLY A 88 -3.11 -3.29 -8.11
C GLY A 88 -2.85 -3.73 -9.57
N GLN A 89 -2.28 -2.85 -10.40
CA GLN A 89 -1.87 -3.15 -11.77
C GLN A 89 -0.75 -4.20 -11.87
N ASN A 90 0.05 -4.41 -10.82
CA ASN A 90 1.20 -5.30 -10.82
C ASN A 90 0.91 -6.70 -10.26
N LEU A 91 -0.29 -6.93 -9.72
CA LEU A 91 -0.52 -8.10 -8.86
C LEU A 91 -0.81 -9.38 -9.63
N PHE A 92 -1.53 -9.29 -10.75
CA PHE A 92 -2.19 -10.45 -11.37
C PHE A 92 -1.80 -10.66 -12.83
N ASP A 93 -1.73 -9.58 -13.63
CA ASP A 93 -1.67 -9.67 -15.09
C ASP A 93 -0.36 -9.10 -15.63
N SER A 94 0.33 -9.89 -16.46
CA SER A 94 1.54 -9.46 -17.16
C SER A 94 1.32 -8.28 -18.11
N ALA A 95 0.12 -8.13 -18.66
CA ALA A 95 -0.21 -7.03 -19.57
C ALA A 95 -0.21 -5.66 -18.86
N THR A 96 -0.47 -5.65 -17.55
CA THR A 96 -0.53 -4.41 -16.75
C THR A 96 0.65 -4.26 -15.81
N ALA A 97 1.37 -5.35 -15.52
CA ALA A 97 2.49 -5.34 -14.60
C ALA A 97 3.71 -4.62 -15.18
N MET A 98 4.36 -3.80 -14.34
CA MET A 98 5.62 -3.16 -14.67
C MET A 98 6.68 -4.21 -15.05
N GLY A 99 7.34 -4.01 -16.20
CA GLY A 99 8.31 -4.97 -16.72
C GLY A 99 7.71 -6.30 -17.19
N GLY A 100 6.39 -6.39 -17.37
CA GLY A 100 5.69 -7.57 -17.89
C GLY A 100 5.69 -8.77 -16.94
N LYS A 101 6.07 -8.59 -15.68
CA LYS A 101 6.19 -9.67 -14.68
C LYS A 101 5.33 -9.34 -13.47
N PRO A 102 4.11 -9.90 -13.36
CA PRO A 102 3.27 -9.65 -12.20
C PRO A 102 3.83 -10.37 -10.97
N TRP A 103 3.33 -9.99 -9.80
CA TRP A 103 3.62 -10.72 -8.56
C TRP A 103 3.00 -12.11 -8.57
N ALA A 104 1.90 -12.28 -9.33
CA ALA A 104 1.06 -13.47 -9.35
C ALA A 104 0.59 -13.85 -7.94
N VAL A 105 0.15 -12.86 -7.16
CA VAL A 105 -0.17 -13.05 -5.73
C VAL A 105 -1.30 -14.06 -5.54
N ASP A 106 -2.28 -14.07 -6.44
CA ASP A 106 -3.35 -15.05 -6.50
C ASP A 106 -2.81 -16.48 -6.66
N ALA A 107 -1.90 -16.69 -7.61
CA ALA A 107 -1.29 -18.00 -7.87
C ALA A 107 -0.39 -18.46 -6.71
N ARG A 108 0.17 -17.52 -5.93
CA ARG A 108 0.94 -17.82 -4.71
C ARG A 108 0.04 -18.09 -3.51
N LEU A 109 -1.09 -17.39 -3.39
CA LEU A 109 -1.99 -17.51 -2.24
C LEU A 109 -2.93 -18.73 -2.35
N ALA A 110 -3.43 -19.04 -3.55
CA ALA A 110 -4.35 -20.15 -3.79
C ALA A 110 -3.88 -21.50 -3.19
N PRO A 111 -2.65 -22.00 -3.46
CA PRO A 111 -2.18 -23.25 -2.86
C PRO A 111 -2.03 -23.14 -1.34
N LEU A 112 -1.62 -21.99 -0.79
CA LEU A 112 -1.52 -21.81 0.67
C LEU A 112 -2.88 -21.93 1.36
N ILE A 113 -3.95 -21.47 0.70
CA ILE A 113 -5.33 -21.64 1.18
C ILE A 113 -5.76 -23.10 1.05
N ALA A 114 -5.54 -23.72 -0.12
CA ALA A 114 -5.94 -25.10 -0.39
C ALA A 114 -5.26 -26.11 0.57
N ASP A 115 -3.98 -25.90 0.86
CA ASP A 115 -3.20 -26.71 1.80
C ASP A 115 -3.49 -26.37 3.27
N GLY A 116 -4.37 -25.38 3.53
CA GLY A 116 -4.76 -24.97 4.87
C GLY A 116 -3.67 -24.26 5.68
N LEU A 117 -2.57 -23.85 5.04
CA LEU A 117 -1.42 -23.17 5.65
C LEU A 117 -1.74 -21.74 6.08
N VAL A 118 -2.70 -21.10 5.43
CA VAL A 118 -3.22 -19.78 5.81
C VAL A 118 -4.73 -19.81 5.92
N ARG A 119 -5.30 -18.77 6.53
CA ARG A 119 -6.76 -18.58 6.56
C ARG A 119 -7.31 -18.25 5.16
N PRO A 120 -8.54 -18.66 4.83
CA PRO A 120 -9.22 -18.24 3.60
C PRO A 120 -9.20 -16.71 3.47
N THR A 121 -8.76 -16.20 2.33
CA THR A 121 -8.48 -14.78 2.12
C THR A 121 -8.87 -14.35 0.72
N ILE A 122 -9.47 -13.16 0.59
CA ILE A 122 -9.63 -12.44 -0.68
C ILE A 122 -8.55 -11.36 -0.81
N ILE A 123 -8.17 -11.03 -2.04
CA ILE A 123 -7.22 -9.93 -2.31
C ILE A 123 -7.99 -8.75 -2.90
N VAL A 124 -7.74 -7.55 -2.41
CA VAL A 124 -8.25 -6.29 -2.95
C VAL A 124 -7.08 -5.47 -3.47
N GLY A 125 -6.84 -5.55 -4.79
CA GLY A 125 -5.82 -4.77 -5.49
C GLY A 125 -6.30 -3.37 -5.81
N ILE A 126 -5.64 -2.35 -5.25
CA ILE A 126 -5.98 -0.94 -5.41
C ILE A 126 -5.00 -0.34 -6.43
N TRP A 127 -5.50 0.03 -7.61
CA TRP A 127 -4.65 0.63 -8.63
C TRP A 127 -4.15 2.00 -8.19
N SER A 128 -2.88 2.27 -8.44
CA SER A 128 -2.29 3.59 -8.21
C SER A 128 -2.63 4.54 -9.36
N GLY A 129 -2.83 5.82 -9.04
CA GLY A 129 -3.03 6.88 -10.03
C GLY A 129 -1.80 7.75 -10.25
N ARG A 130 -1.99 8.90 -10.93
CA ARG A 130 -0.93 9.91 -11.15
C ARG A 130 -0.33 10.42 -9.84
N GLU A 131 -1.15 10.52 -8.80
CA GLU A 131 -0.77 11.01 -7.47
C GLU A 131 -0.05 9.98 -6.59
N ARG A 132 0.34 8.80 -7.12
CA ARG A 132 0.88 7.69 -6.34
C ARG A 132 1.94 8.11 -5.32
N ALA A 133 2.93 8.91 -5.74
CA ALA A 133 4.01 9.36 -4.86
C ALA A 133 3.48 10.16 -3.66
N ARG A 134 2.48 11.01 -3.89
CA ARG A 134 1.85 11.89 -2.90
C ARG A 134 0.85 11.17 -2.01
N GLU A 135 0.17 10.15 -2.54
CA GLU A 135 -0.76 9.30 -1.81
C GLU A 135 -0.04 8.28 -0.90
N PHE A 136 1.22 7.96 -1.20
CA PHE A 136 2.01 6.96 -0.45
C PHE A 136 3.04 7.59 0.51
N ALA A 137 3.30 8.89 0.41
CA ALA A 137 4.24 9.60 1.28
C ALA A 137 3.61 9.95 2.65
N PRO A 138 4.14 9.50 3.80
CA PRO A 138 3.47 9.56 5.11
C PRO A 138 3.30 11.00 5.63
N ALA A 139 2.22 11.65 5.19
CA ALA A 139 1.84 13.02 5.44
C ALA A 139 2.22 13.57 6.83
N ALA A 140 1.64 12.99 7.88
CA ALA A 140 1.80 13.47 9.25
C ALA A 140 3.25 13.34 9.77
N ALA A 141 4.06 12.49 9.17
CA ALA A 141 5.47 12.39 9.49
C ALA A 141 6.32 13.47 8.81
N LEU A 142 5.82 14.00 7.70
CA LEU A 142 6.52 14.93 6.82
C LEU A 142 6.13 16.39 7.08
N GLU A 143 5.07 16.64 7.86
CA GLU A 143 4.63 17.99 8.26
C GLU A 143 5.75 18.82 8.92
N ALA A 144 6.62 18.17 9.71
CA ALA A 144 7.73 18.82 10.39
C ALA A 144 8.91 19.18 9.48
N LEU A 145 8.92 18.73 8.23
CA LEU A 145 9.99 18.99 7.28
C LEU A 145 9.89 20.40 6.68
N THR A 146 11.04 20.95 6.28
CA THR A 146 11.11 22.20 5.51
C THR A 146 10.40 22.05 4.15
N PRO A 147 9.87 23.13 3.56
CA PRO A 147 9.27 23.09 2.22
C PRO A 147 10.20 22.47 1.17
N GLU A 148 11.49 22.78 1.20
CA GLU A 148 12.51 22.18 0.33
C GLU A 148 12.59 20.65 0.46
N SER A 149 12.59 20.14 1.69
CA SER A 149 12.63 18.68 1.93
C SER A 149 11.32 18.01 1.50
N ARG A 150 10.19 18.71 1.57
CA ARG A 150 8.90 18.21 1.06
C ARG A 150 8.84 18.22 -0.47
N LEU A 151 9.40 19.24 -1.10
CA LEU A 151 9.51 19.32 -2.56
C LEU A 151 10.32 18.17 -3.14
N ALA A 152 11.42 17.81 -2.47
CA ALA A 152 12.25 16.67 -2.85
C ALA A 152 11.48 15.33 -2.88
N LEU A 153 10.30 15.23 -2.25
CA LEU A 153 9.43 14.04 -2.34
C LEU A 153 8.79 13.87 -3.71
N LEU A 154 8.56 14.97 -4.44
CA LEU A 154 7.81 15.02 -5.70
C LEU A 154 8.69 15.05 -6.95
N GLY A 155 10.01 15.12 -6.76
CA GLY A 155 10.97 15.47 -7.82
C GLY A 155 11.54 16.87 -7.59
N GLU A 156 12.81 17.11 -7.94
CA GLU A 156 13.28 18.50 -8.05
C GLU A 156 12.54 19.19 -9.21
N PRO A 157 12.09 20.45 -9.06
CA PRO A 157 11.77 21.24 -10.23
C PRO A 157 13.04 21.35 -11.11
N PRO A 158 12.94 21.20 -12.44
CA PRO A 158 14.09 21.31 -13.32
C PRO A 158 14.71 22.71 -13.16
N GLY A 159 15.87 22.83 -12.52
CA GLY A 159 16.54 24.13 -12.41
C GLY A 159 17.66 24.31 -11.39
N ARG A 160 17.87 23.41 -10.42
CA ARG A 160 18.94 23.62 -9.41
C ARG A 160 20.17 22.71 -9.51
N GLY A 161 20.19 21.75 -10.42
CA GLY A 161 21.40 20.97 -10.70
C GLY A 161 21.27 20.14 -11.97
N VAL A 162 22.26 20.28 -12.86
CA VAL A 162 22.42 19.63 -14.18
C VAL A 162 21.57 20.25 -15.31
N SER A 163 22.24 21.04 -16.15
CA SER A 163 21.75 21.63 -17.41
C SER A 163 20.43 22.42 -17.30
N ALA A 164 20.56 23.70 -16.97
CA ALA A 164 19.48 24.67 -17.11
C ALA A 164 19.06 24.82 -18.59
N SER A 165 18.10 24.02 -19.03
CA SER A 165 17.26 24.34 -20.17
C SER A 165 15.87 24.73 -19.69
N ARG A 166 15.65 26.05 -19.55
CA ARG A 166 14.34 26.73 -19.53
C ARG A 166 13.21 26.02 -18.76
N ALA A 167 13.18 26.16 -17.44
CA ALA A 167 11.93 26.02 -16.69
C ALA A 167 11.49 27.40 -16.19
N ALA A 168 10.21 27.71 -16.34
CA ALA A 168 9.67 29.02 -16.02
C ALA A 168 9.38 29.11 -14.52
N VAL A 169 9.38 30.33 -13.96
CA VAL A 169 9.03 30.61 -12.55
C VAL A 169 7.65 30.03 -12.14
N GLY A 170 6.77 29.72 -13.12
CA GLY A 170 5.50 29.04 -12.89
C GLY A 170 5.63 27.59 -12.38
N ASP A 171 6.69 26.87 -12.77
CA ASP A 171 6.86 25.45 -12.45
C ASP A 171 7.23 25.24 -10.97
N VAL A 172 7.94 26.21 -10.36
CA VAL A 172 8.34 26.15 -8.95
C VAL A 172 7.16 26.39 -8.03
N ALA A 173 6.33 27.41 -8.31
CA ALA A 173 5.17 27.71 -7.49
C ALA A 173 4.10 26.62 -7.57
N GLU A 174 3.98 25.91 -8.69
CA GLU A 174 3.12 24.73 -8.83
C GLU A 174 3.65 23.56 -8.02
N ALA A 175 4.94 23.24 -8.14
CA ALA A 175 5.56 22.17 -7.38
C ALA A 175 5.52 22.43 -5.85
N GLU A 176 5.64 23.69 -5.41
CA GLU A 176 5.45 24.09 -4.01
C GLU A 176 4.00 23.85 -3.53
N ARG A 177 3.00 24.23 -4.33
CA ARG A 177 1.58 23.94 -4.02
C ARG A 177 1.33 22.44 -3.95
N GLU A 178 1.92 21.67 -4.86
CA GLU A 178 1.80 20.21 -4.86
C GLU A 178 2.43 19.58 -3.61
N ALA A 179 3.62 20.06 -3.20
CA ALA A 179 4.32 19.62 -2.00
C ALA A 179 3.53 19.97 -0.73
N GLU A 180 2.86 21.13 -0.69
CA GLU A 180 1.99 21.53 0.41
C GLU A 180 0.70 20.69 0.49
N ALA A 181 0.18 20.25 -0.66
CA ALA A 181 -1.00 19.38 -0.70
C ALA A 181 -0.69 17.88 -0.46
N ALA A 182 0.59 17.45 -0.53
CA ALA A 182 0.97 16.05 -0.27
C ALA A 182 0.54 15.53 1.13
N PRO A 183 0.69 16.31 2.23
CA PRO A 183 0.14 15.93 3.53
C PRO A 183 -1.37 15.64 3.53
N ALA A 184 -2.15 16.36 2.73
CA ALA A 184 -3.59 16.12 2.65
C ALA A 184 -3.92 14.82 1.88
N LEU A 185 -3.14 14.48 0.85
CA LEU A 185 -3.45 13.38 -0.06
C LEU A 185 -3.23 12.00 0.54
N THR A 186 -2.15 11.77 1.30
CA THR A 186 -1.93 10.45 1.91
C THR A 186 -2.97 10.11 2.97
N ASP A 187 -3.31 11.06 3.85
CA ASP A 187 -4.37 10.85 4.84
C ASP A 187 -5.74 10.66 4.16
N ALA A 188 -6.02 11.40 3.07
CA ALA A 188 -7.25 11.21 2.31
C ALA A 188 -7.30 9.85 1.59
N TYR A 189 -6.16 9.37 1.06
CA TYR A 189 -6.04 8.03 0.46
C TYR A 189 -6.30 6.91 1.49
N LEU A 190 -5.70 6.98 2.68
CA LEU A 190 -5.96 5.99 3.73
C LEU A 190 -7.40 6.04 4.24
N ARG A 191 -7.97 7.24 4.39
CA ARG A 191 -9.38 7.40 4.74
C ARG A 191 -10.29 6.87 3.64
N PHE A 192 -9.96 7.03 2.36
CA PHE A 192 -10.67 6.36 1.27
C PHE A 192 -10.69 4.83 1.49
N ILE A 193 -9.55 4.22 1.82
CA ILE A 193 -9.48 2.78 2.07
C ILE A 193 -10.36 2.39 3.26
N VAL A 194 -10.25 3.10 4.38
CA VAL A 194 -10.89 2.74 5.65
C VAL A 194 -12.39 3.09 5.69
N GLU A 195 -12.76 4.25 5.16
CA GLU A 195 -14.10 4.83 5.32
C GLU A 195 -15.02 4.51 4.14
N GLU A 196 -14.47 4.25 2.94
CA GLU A 196 -15.26 4.03 1.72
C GLU A 196 -15.03 2.63 1.14
N LEU A 197 -13.79 2.28 0.81
CA LEU A 197 -13.48 1.02 0.12
C LEU A 197 -13.75 -0.20 1.01
N LYS A 198 -13.17 -0.26 2.21
CA LYS A 198 -13.35 -1.42 3.11
C LYS A 198 -14.83 -1.68 3.43
N PRO A 199 -15.65 -0.68 3.78
CA PRO A 199 -17.09 -0.88 3.97
C PRO A 199 -17.81 -1.38 2.71
N ALA A 200 -17.42 -0.90 1.52
CA ALA A 200 -17.97 -1.41 0.28
C ALA A 200 -17.59 -2.88 0.06
N ILE A 201 -16.33 -3.26 0.24
CA ILE A 201 -15.87 -4.66 0.19
C ILE A 201 -16.62 -5.52 1.21
N ASP A 202 -16.75 -5.07 2.46
CA ASP A 202 -17.41 -5.81 3.55
C ASP A 202 -18.93 -5.97 3.36
N SER A 203 -19.56 -5.15 2.51
CA SER A 203 -20.98 -5.23 2.19
C SER A 203 -21.25 -6.13 0.97
N GLN A 204 -20.32 -6.17 0.01
CA GLN A 204 -20.46 -6.93 -1.23
C GLN A 204 -19.91 -8.36 -1.11
N PHE A 205 -18.90 -8.57 -0.26
CA PHE A 205 -18.23 -9.86 -0.11
C PHE A 205 -18.39 -10.44 1.30
N ARG A 206 -18.20 -11.76 1.40
CA ARG A 206 -18.29 -12.55 2.63
C ARG A 206 -16.98 -12.41 3.39
N THR A 207 -16.73 -11.23 3.95
CA THR A 207 -15.51 -10.95 4.71
C THR A 207 -15.70 -11.14 6.21
N HIS A 208 -14.59 -11.44 6.89
CA HIS A 208 -14.42 -11.17 8.31
C HIS A 208 -14.09 -9.69 8.49
N ARG A 209 -15.04 -8.93 9.06
CA ARG A 209 -14.96 -7.47 9.12
C ARG A 209 -14.02 -6.95 10.21
N ASP A 210 -13.62 -7.82 11.14
CA ASP A 210 -12.81 -7.46 12.30
C ASP A 210 -11.33 -7.28 11.94
N ARG A 211 -10.65 -6.49 12.78
CA ARG A 211 -9.24 -6.14 12.63
C ARG A 211 -8.33 -7.34 12.37
N ARG A 212 -8.53 -8.45 13.10
CA ARG A 212 -7.64 -9.63 13.05
C ARG A 212 -7.60 -10.30 11.67
N ASN A 213 -8.52 -9.94 10.79
CA ASN A 213 -8.68 -10.49 9.46
C ASN A 213 -8.50 -9.43 8.34
N THR A 214 -7.98 -8.25 8.68
CA THR A 214 -7.73 -7.17 7.72
C THR A 214 -6.25 -6.83 7.70
N PHE A 215 -5.60 -7.01 6.54
CA PHE A 215 -4.17 -6.76 6.34
C PHE A 215 -3.96 -5.83 5.15
N ILE A 216 -2.81 -5.15 5.11
CA ILE A 216 -2.42 -4.26 4.02
C ILE A 216 -0.99 -4.54 3.57
N MET A 217 -0.69 -4.46 2.28
CA MET A 217 0.64 -4.80 1.76
C MET A 217 1.00 -4.02 0.50
N GLY A 218 2.29 -3.77 0.31
CA GLY A 218 2.83 -3.22 -0.92
C GLY A 218 4.35 -3.26 -0.96
N SER A 219 4.93 -2.84 -2.09
CA SER A 219 6.38 -2.68 -2.23
C SER A 219 6.80 -1.22 -2.33
N SER A 220 8.07 -0.91 -2.11
CA SER A 220 8.61 0.43 -2.34
C SER A 220 7.85 1.47 -1.48
N LEU A 221 7.35 2.54 -2.08
CA LEU A 221 6.42 3.48 -1.43
C LEU A 221 5.13 2.81 -0.94
N GLY A 222 4.66 1.74 -1.60
CA GLY A 222 3.56 0.89 -1.13
C GLY A 222 3.87 0.22 0.22
N GLY A 223 5.13 -0.12 0.49
CA GLY A 223 5.56 -0.60 1.81
C GLY A 223 5.56 0.50 2.86
N VAL A 224 5.97 1.72 2.47
CA VAL A 224 5.94 2.90 3.34
C VAL A 224 4.51 3.21 3.80
N VAL A 225 3.57 3.30 2.87
CA VAL A 225 2.17 3.63 3.17
C VAL A 225 1.44 2.48 3.89
N SER A 226 1.83 1.22 3.65
CA SER A 226 1.29 0.06 4.40
C SER A 226 1.64 0.15 5.89
N LEU A 227 2.90 0.46 6.21
CA LEU A 227 3.33 0.67 7.60
C LEU A 227 2.65 1.91 8.21
N TYR A 228 2.53 2.99 7.43
CA TYR A 228 1.84 4.20 7.86
C TYR A 228 0.36 3.91 8.18
N ALA A 229 -0.32 3.07 7.37
CA ALA A 229 -1.70 2.66 7.59
C ALA A 229 -1.89 1.92 8.92
N VAL A 230 -0.98 1.00 9.28
CA VAL A 230 -1.03 0.33 10.59
C VAL A 230 -0.80 1.30 11.74
N ALA A 231 0.12 2.25 11.59
CA ALA A 231 0.39 3.25 12.63
C ALA A 231 -0.76 4.28 12.77
N ARG A 232 -1.45 4.60 11.67
CA ARG A 232 -2.53 5.59 11.64
C ARG A 232 -3.90 5.01 12.01
N HIS A 233 -4.15 3.77 11.59
CA HIS A 233 -5.40 3.03 11.77
C HIS A 233 -5.14 1.65 12.41
N PRO A 234 -4.48 1.59 13.59
CA PRO A 234 -4.16 0.33 14.24
C PRO A 234 -5.40 -0.45 14.67
N GLU A 235 -6.57 0.18 14.73
CA GLU A 235 -7.86 -0.44 14.99
C GLU A 235 -8.45 -1.17 13.76
N VAL A 236 -7.96 -0.87 12.55
CA VAL A 236 -8.46 -1.44 11.30
C VAL A 236 -7.57 -2.56 10.79
N PHE A 237 -6.26 -2.34 10.75
CA PHE A 237 -5.31 -3.29 10.17
C PHE A 237 -4.62 -4.11 11.26
N ALA A 238 -4.63 -5.44 11.15
CA ALA A 238 -3.87 -6.33 12.03
C ALA A 238 -2.39 -6.44 11.65
N GLY A 239 -2.00 -6.00 10.47
CA GLY A 239 -0.61 -6.06 10.06
C GLY A 239 -0.34 -5.51 8.69
N ALA A 240 0.95 -5.32 8.40
CA ALA A 240 1.44 -4.80 7.14
C ALA A 240 2.56 -5.68 6.56
N GLY A 241 2.52 -5.89 5.25
CA GLY A 241 3.65 -6.41 4.47
C GLY A 241 4.35 -5.27 3.72
N CYS A 242 5.64 -5.08 3.97
CA CYS A 242 6.40 -3.94 3.49
C CYS A 242 7.62 -4.42 2.69
N LEU A 243 7.42 -4.69 1.40
CA LEU A 243 8.45 -5.30 0.56
C LEU A 243 9.38 -4.25 -0.05
N SER A 244 10.70 -4.44 0.03
CA SER A 244 11.70 -3.46 -0.44
C SER A 244 11.32 -2.01 -0.11
N THR A 245 11.03 -1.74 1.16
CA THR A 245 10.40 -0.47 1.56
C THR A 245 11.30 0.71 1.19
N HIS A 246 10.77 1.66 0.42
CA HIS A 246 11.53 2.80 -0.08
C HIS A 246 11.70 3.88 1.01
N TRP A 247 12.56 3.60 1.98
CA TRP A 247 12.80 4.43 3.16
C TRP A 247 13.17 5.89 2.91
N PRO A 248 13.87 6.25 1.82
CA PRO A 248 14.10 7.65 1.46
C PRO A 248 12.84 8.43 1.08
N ILE A 249 11.74 7.74 0.72
CA ILE A 249 10.40 8.25 0.35
C ILE A 249 10.39 9.16 -0.91
N THR A 250 11.52 9.64 -1.37
CA THR A 250 11.64 10.50 -2.55
C THR A 250 11.49 9.75 -3.88
N VAL A 251 10.87 10.37 -4.88
CA VAL A 251 10.94 9.89 -6.27
C VAL A 251 12.02 10.59 -7.10
N ASN A 252 12.82 11.47 -6.49
CA ASN A 252 14.01 12.04 -7.10
C ASN A 252 15.21 11.10 -6.89
N PHE A 253 15.38 10.13 -7.80
CA PHE A 253 16.44 9.14 -7.67
C PHE A 253 17.86 9.72 -7.75
N ASN A 254 18.06 10.88 -8.37
CA ASN A 254 19.38 11.52 -8.41
C ASN A 254 19.86 11.88 -6.99
N MET A 255 18.93 12.30 -6.13
CA MET A 255 19.19 12.63 -4.73
C MET A 255 19.71 11.44 -3.92
N LEU A 256 19.44 10.21 -4.36
CA LEU A 256 19.83 9.01 -3.63
C LEU A 256 21.29 8.61 -3.84
N TYR A 257 21.90 9.09 -4.92
CA TYR A 257 23.29 8.78 -5.27
C TYR A 257 24.26 9.91 -4.94
N ASP A 258 23.73 11.11 -4.64
CA ASP A 258 24.52 12.20 -4.07
C ASP A 258 24.75 11.94 -2.58
N LYS A 259 26.02 11.67 -2.21
CA LYS A 259 26.41 11.36 -0.83
C LYS A 259 26.44 12.60 0.08
N ASP A 260 26.53 13.78 -0.51
CA ASP A 260 26.54 15.05 0.23
C ASP A 260 25.12 15.58 0.45
N ASP A 261 24.13 15.05 -0.28
CA ASP A 261 22.73 15.36 -0.06
C ASP A 261 22.14 14.61 1.13
N MET A 262 21.96 15.34 2.22
CA MET A 262 21.40 14.82 3.47
C MET A 262 19.86 14.83 3.51
N ARG A 263 19.16 15.31 2.48
CA ARG A 263 17.68 15.33 2.44
C ARG A 263 17.05 13.93 2.51
N PRO A 264 17.51 12.89 1.77
CA PRO A 264 16.97 11.53 1.91
C PRO A 264 17.01 11.02 3.35
N VAL A 265 18.13 11.26 4.03
CA VAL A 265 18.33 10.85 5.43
C VAL A 265 17.38 11.62 6.34
N ARG A 266 17.26 12.95 6.19
CA ARG A 266 16.33 13.77 6.99
C ARG A 266 14.87 13.35 6.81
N ILE A 267 14.47 13.06 5.57
CA ILE A 267 13.11 12.61 5.24
C ILE A 267 12.82 11.27 5.94
N ALA A 268 13.72 10.29 5.80
CA ALA A 268 13.58 8.99 6.44
C ALA A 268 13.55 9.12 7.98
N SER A 269 14.45 9.92 8.57
CA SER A 269 14.50 10.17 10.01
C SER A 269 13.20 10.77 10.55
N ALA A 270 12.61 11.75 9.84
CA ALA A 270 11.31 12.31 10.24
C ALA A 270 10.21 11.23 10.29
N TYR A 271 10.23 10.28 9.34
CA TYR A 271 9.31 9.15 9.37
C TYR A 271 9.59 8.19 10.52
N PHE A 272 10.85 7.86 10.79
CA PHE A 272 11.22 6.97 11.90
C PHE A 272 10.87 7.59 13.26
N ASP A 273 11.09 8.89 13.42
CA ASP A 273 10.69 9.63 14.61
C ASP A 273 9.18 9.58 14.82
N TRP A 274 8.41 9.78 13.75
CA TRP A 274 6.96 9.67 13.82
C TRP A 274 6.51 8.24 14.18
N LEU A 275 7.09 7.21 13.55
CA LEU A 275 6.81 5.80 13.84
C LEU A 275 7.15 5.44 15.29
N SER A 276 8.24 5.98 15.85
CA SER A 276 8.63 5.72 17.23
C SER A 276 7.50 6.09 18.20
N ARG A 277 6.80 7.20 17.92
CA ARG A 277 5.68 7.73 18.70
C ARG A 277 4.35 7.08 18.36
N LYS A 278 4.08 6.77 17.09
CA LYS A 278 2.74 6.44 16.59
C LYS A 278 2.50 4.96 16.28
N LEU A 279 3.54 4.22 15.91
CA LEU A 279 3.40 2.78 15.68
C LEU A 279 2.94 2.09 16.99
N PRO A 280 2.06 1.09 16.95
CA PRO A 280 1.69 0.33 18.14
C PRO A 280 2.88 -0.37 18.78
N ARG A 281 2.75 -0.73 20.07
CA ARG A 281 3.67 -1.69 20.69
C ARG A 281 3.36 -3.11 20.16
N ALA A 282 4.33 -4.00 20.31
CA ALA A 282 4.21 -5.38 19.87
C ALA A 282 3.10 -6.17 20.57
N GLY A 283 2.80 -7.36 20.05
CA GLY A 283 1.74 -8.25 20.53
C GLY A 283 0.36 -8.01 19.92
N GLY A 284 0.12 -6.83 19.34
CA GLY A 284 -1.16 -6.50 18.70
C GLY A 284 -1.19 -6.64 17.17
N HIS A 285 -0.04 -6.54 16.51
CA HIS A 285 0.06 -6.34 15.07
C HIS A 285 1.24 -7.10 14.48
N LYS A 286 1.09 -7.65 13.27
CA LYS A 286 2.14 -8.35 12.54
C LYS A 286 2.79 -7.43 11.51
N LEU A 287 4.11 -7.34 11.50
CA LEU A 287 4.85 -6.55 10.50
C LEU A 287 5.84 -7.42 9.75
N TYR A 288 5.75 -7.45 8.42
CA TYR A 288 6.74 -8.08 7.57
C TYR A 288 7.52 -6.99 6.83
N PHE A 289 8.84 -7.13 6.82
CA PHE A 289 9.75 -6.32 6.03
C PHE A 289 10.69 -7.21 5.23
N ASP A 290 11.06 -6.72 4.05
CA ASP A 290 12.22 -7.26 3.38
C ASP A 290 12.92 -6.24 2.47
N HIS A 291 14.09 -6.64 1.97
CA HIS A 291 14.80 -5.95 0.89
C HIS A 291 15.77 -6.93 0.20
N GLY A 292 16.10 -6.64 -1.05
CA GLY A 292 17.29 -7.18 -1.70
C GLY A 292 18.54 -6.37 -1.37
N ASP A 293 19.60 -6.52 -2.14
CA ASP A 293 20.84 -5.74 -1.98
C ASP A 293 21.44 -5.25 -3.31
N SER A 294 20.68 -5.39 -4.40
CA SER A 294 21.12 -5.06 -5.75
C SER A 294 20.32 -3.90 -6.34
N GLY A 295 20.97 -3.07 -7.16
CA GLY A 295 20.35 -1.87 -7.73
C GLY A 295 19.87 -0.90 -6.64
N LEU A 296 18.62 -0.44 -6.73
CA LEU A 296 18.06 0.50 -5.75
C LEU A 296 17.94 -0.10 -4.34
N ASP A 297 17.72 -1.41 -4.21
CA ASP A 297 17.59 -2.08 -2.91
C ASP A 297 18.89 -2.06 -2.09
N ALA A 298 20.04 -1.90 -2.75
CA ALA A 298 21.34 -1.75 -2.09
C ALA A 298 21.38 -0.55 -1.11
N LEU A 299 20.49 0.43 -1.29
CA LEU A 299 20.41 1.61 -0.44
C LEU A 299 19.63 1.38 0.86
N TYR A 300 18.81 0.34 0.95
CA TYR A 300 17.88 0.15 2.08
C TYR A 300 18.46 -0.47 3.36
N PRO A 301 19.49 -1.32 3.37
CA PRO A 301 19.96 -1.97 4.59
C PRO A 301 20.27 -1.00 5.75
N PRO A 302 20.94 0.16 5.54
CA PRO A 302 21.20 1.11 6.63
C PRO A 302 19.92 1.71 7.23
N TYR A 303 18.90 1.98 6.40
CA TYR A 303 17.60 2.47 6.86
C TYR A 303 16.81 1.37 7.57
N GLN A 304 16.79 0.16 7.00
CA GLN A 304 16.14 -1.00 7.59
C GLN A 304 16.74 -1.31 8.97
N ALA A 305 18.05 -1.17 9.17
CA ALA A 305 18.69 -1.37 10.47
C ALA A 305 18.15 -0.40 11.55
N GLN A 306 17.89 0.85 11.20
CA GLN A 306 17.29 1.84 12.10
C GLN A 306 15.84 1.46 12.45
N VAL A 307 15.06 1.05 11.45
CA VAL A 307 13.69 0.55 11.66
C VAL A 307 13.69 -0.70 12.54
N ASN A 308 14.62 -1.62 12.33
CA ASN A 308 14.76 -2.81 13.18
C ASN A 308 15.05 -2.45 14.63
N ALA A 309 15.89 -1.44 14.89
CA ALA A 309 16.15 -0.93 16.24
C ALA A 309 14.90 -0.32 16.87
N LEU A 310 14.14 0.48 16.10
CA LEU A 310 12.86 1.04 16.52
C LEU A 310 11.87 -0.07 16.90
N LEU A 311 11.71 -1.09 16.05
CA LEU A 311 10.80 -2.21 16.29
C LEU A 311 11.18 -2.98 17.56
N ARG A 312 12.47 -3.24 17.79
CA ARG A 312 12.95 -3.84 19.04
C ARG A 312 12.62 -2.98 20.26
N ALA A 313 12.81 -1.66 20.19
CA ALA A 313 12.45 -0.74 21.28
C ALA A 313 10.94 -0.73 21.59
N LYS A 314 10.11 -1.03 20.58
CA LYS A 314 8.65 -1.18 20.72
C LYS A 314 8.21 -2.60 21.13
N GLY A 315 9.16 -3.50 21.34
CA GLY A 315 8.97 -4.85 21.85
C GLY A 315 8.67 -5.91 20.80
N TYR A 316 8.83 -5.60 19.51
CA TYR A 316 8.58 -6.57 18.44
C TYR A 316 9.61 -7.69 18.48
N ARG A 317 9.14 -8.91 18.22
CA ARG A 317 9.86 -10.16 18.34
C ARG A 317 9.93 -10.82 16.98
N ASP A 318 11.15 -11.14 16.57
CA ASP A 318 11.42 -11.81 15.30
C ASP A 318 10.70 -13.18 15.25
N GLY A 319 10.09 -13.48 14.11
CA GLY A 319 9.31 -14.69 13.86
C GLY A 319 7.93 -14.75 14.54
N ILE A 320 7.59 -13.83 15.45
CA ILE A 320 6.31 -13.85 16.18
C ILE A 320 5.37 -12.76 15.68
N ASP A 321 5.75 -11.50 15.86
CA ASP A 321 4.97 -10.33 15.45
C ASP A 321 5.76 -9.39 14.52
N CYS A 322 7.02 -9.72 14.24
CA CYS A 322 7.80 -9.12 13.16
C CYS A 322 8.60 -10.19 12.40
N ILE A 323 8.75 -10.04 11.09
CA ILE A 323 9.76 -10.74 10.29
C ILE A 323 10.49 -9.70 9.45
N VAL A 324 11.83 -9.79 9.42
CA VAL A 324 12.67 -9.00 8.52
C VAL A 324 13.56 -9.94 7.72
N LYS A 325 13.55 -9.83 6.38
CA LYS A 325 14.36 -10.69 5.50
C LYS A 325 15.22 -9.87 4.53
N ALA A 326 16.42 -10.36 4.28
CA ALA A 326 17.31 -9.85 3.23
C ALA A 326 17.49 -10.95 2.17
N TYR A 327 17.48 -10.55 0.90
CA TYR A 327 17.61 -11.47 -0.24
C TYR A 327 18.80 -11.04 -1.12
N PRO A 328 19.99 -11.59 -0.88
CA PRO A 328 21.18 -11.22 -1.65
C PRO A 328 21.01 -11.50 -3.14
N GLY A 329 21.40 -10.54 -3.97
CA GLY A 329 21.25 -10.56 -5.43
C GLY A 329 19.89 -10.06 -5.94
N ASP A 330 18.87 -9.96 -5.09
CA ASP A 330 17.57 -9.43 -5.50
C ASP A 330 17.61 -7.90 -5.65
N GLY A 331 16.87 -7.40 -6.63
CA GLY A 331 16.72 -5.98 -6.90
C GLY A 331 15.30 -5.45 -6.69
N HIS A 332 15.12 -4.15 -6.94
CA HIS A 332 13.87 -3.43 -6.74
C HIS A 332 12.87 -3.64 -7.90
N THR A 333 12.32 -4.86 -8.04
CA THR A 333 11.50 -5.24 -9.21
C THR A 333 10.27 -6.09 -8.84
N GLU A 334 9.23 -6.02 -9.67
CA GLU A 334 8.03 -6.86 -9.56
C GLU A 334 8.34 -8.36 -9.53
N ALA A 335 9.32 -8.79 -10.33
CA ALA A 335 9.74 -10.19 -10.38
C ALA A 335 10.35 -10.66 -9.04
N ALA A 336 11.19 -9.84 -8.41
CA ALA A 336 11.78 -10.16 -7.11
C ALA A 336 10.70 -10.21 -6.02
N TRP A 337 9.75 -9.26 -6.01
CA TRP A 337 8.63 -9.26 -5.06
C TRP A 337 7.72 -10.48 -5.24
N GLY A 338 7.31 -10.79 -6.48
CA GLY A 338 6.53 -12.00 -6.80
C GLY A 338 7.25 -13.31 -6.50
N GLY A 339 8.59 -13.31 -6.55
CA GLY A 339 9.43 -14.46 -6.21
C GLY A 339 9.41 -14.84 -4.73
N ARG A 340 9.11 -13.88 -3.83
CA ARG A 340 9.16 -14.06 -2.36
C ARG A 340 7.89 -13.70 -1.62
N VAL A 341 6.80 -13.38 -2.34
CA VAL A 341 5.52 -12.94 -1.75
C VAL A 341 4.83 -14.03 -0.91
N ASP A 342 5.14 -15.30 -1.12
CA ASP A 342 4.61 -16.40 -0.31
C ASP A 342 4.98 -16.28 1.18
N ILE A 343 6.14 -15.71 1.49
CA ILE A 343 6.65 -15.53 2.85
C ILE A 343 5.79 -14.53 3.66
N PRO A 344 5.55 -13.28 3.21
CA PRO A 344 4.64 -12.38 3.89
C PRO A 344 3.20 -12.92 3.92
N LEU A 345 2.73 -13.59 2.87
CA LEU A 345 1.40 -14.19 2.85
C LEU A 345 1.24 -15.21 3.97
N ARG A 346 2.19 -16.14 4.12
CA ARG A 346 2.21 -17.13 5.20
C ARG A 346 2.23 -16.45 6.57
N PHE A 347 3.09 -15.46 6.77
CA PHE A 347 3.25 -14.82 8.06
C PHE A 347 2.00 -14.03 8.49
N LEU A 348 1.50 -13.15 7.62
CA LEU A 348 0.36 -12.28 7.92
C LEU A 348 -0.91 -13.11 8.11
N LEU A 349 -1.16 -14.05 7.20
CA LEU A 349 -2.42 -14.81 7.10
C LEU A 349 -2.41 -16.14 7.86
N ALA A 350 -1.31 -16.51 8.53
CA ALA A 350 -1.24 -17.66 9.44
C ALA A 350 -2.42 -17.64 10.43
N LYS A 351 -3.03 -18.81 10.66
CA LYS A 351 -4.26 -18.98 11.47
C LYS A 351 -4.08 -18.54 12.92
#